data_AF-A0A7S0UWV0-F1
#
_entry.id   AF-A0A7S0UWV0-F1
#
_cell.length_a   1.000
_cell.length_b   1.000
_cell.length_c   1.000
_cell.angle_alpha   90.00
_cell.angle_beta   90.00
_cell.angle_gamma   90.00
#
_symmetry.space_group_name_H-M   'P 1'
#
loop_
_entity.id
_entity.type
_entity.pdbx_description
1 polymer ?
#
loop_
_entity_poly.entity_id
_entity_poly.type
_entity_poly.pdbx_seq_one_letter_code
_entity_poly.pdbx_strand_id
1 'polypeptide(L)'
;MVRISLPAAETLPGLSNLLSGLSSNAPHSTEAAIKLVSNFTPAALVKSNDVVVTHGEGSWVFTACGRRLLDFASGIGVNSTGHSHPRVVAAVQRQAARIVHAQQNIFAAHDQMVEFLPLLHSVLPYNSQLNHVLLANSGAEAVENAVKVARAATGRPHVIAFDGGFHGRTMGTMALTSSKNVYKKGFGPLMPGVLTAPYPYCLHCKTQQVLGLEGYPLLSSLATDNDSYSSRAAPTPLPRPLPRSCCGSPIESLEWMLKMQVAPEDVAAVILEPIQGEGGFLTPPPGFLAQLRRICTAHGILLILDEVQSGVGRTGKWWGMQHFLDGSDPDLAPDIMTFAKGIASGFPLSGLAFKSNLVDAAKLPPGSVGGTYGGNAVCTAAAIATIQAIKEEGMLANAAARGEQLVQGLLRGRRERGLEDVIDDIRGRGLMIGVEFGNVRANCELGQAGKKGQGDKEGEIGRSR
;
A
#
# COMPACT_ATOMS: atom_id res chain seq x y z
N MET A 1 7.10 -7.71 -43.36
CA MET A 1 6.15 -6.77 -42.72
C MET A 1 4.74 -7.25 -43.05
N VAL A 2 4.13 -8.08 -42.20
CA VAL A 2 2.75 -8.53 -42.42
C VAL A 2 1.84 -7.57 -41.65
N ARG A 3 1.09 -6.72 -42.36
CA ARG A 3 0.00 -5.93 -41.77
C ARG A 3 -1.12 -6.90 -41.43
N ILE A 4 -1.27 -7.21 -40.14
CA ILE A 4 -2.46 -7.88 -39.63
C ILE A 4 -3.51 -6.78 -39.45
N SER A 5 -4.45 -6.69 -40.39
CA SER A 5 -5.68 -5.91 -40.20
C SER A 5 -6.54 -6.65 -39.20
N LEU A 6 -6.74 -6.08 -38.01
CA LEU A 6 -7.71 -6.60 -37.04
C LEU A 6 -9.13 -6.44 -37.63
N PRO A 7 -10.01 -7.46 -37.57
CA PRO A 7 -11.41 -7.29 -37.90
C PRO A 7 -12.02 -6.25 -36.95
N ALA A 8 -12.91 -5.38 -37.47
CA ALA A 8 -13.75 -4.57 -36.60
C ALA A 8 -14.52 -5.51 -35.67
N ALA A 9 -14.42 -5.27 -34.35
CA ALA A 9 -15.10 -6.10 -33.36
C ALA A 9 -16.60 -6.12 -33.68
N GLU A 10 -17.14 -7.31 -33.98
CA GLU A 10 -18.60 -7.50 -34.03
C GLU A 10 -19.14 -7.27 -32.62
N THR A 11 -19.58 -6.04 -32.37
CA THR A 11 -20.32 -5.69 -31.16
C THR A 11 -21.62 -6.48 -31.13
N LEU A 12 -21.93 -7.10 -29.98
CA LEU A 12 -23.25 -7.69 -29.70
C LEU A 12 -24.37 -6.77 -30.21
N PRO A 13 -25.44 -7.29 -30.85
CA PRO A 13 -26.52 -6.47 -31.37
C PRO A 13 -27.09 -5.55 -30.27
N GLY A 14 -26.95 -4.23 -30.45
CA GLY A 14 -27.35 -3.21 -29.47
C GLY A 14 -26.19 -2.48 -28.76
N LEU A 15 -24.98 -3.06 -28.71
CA LEU A 15 -23.81 -2.39 -28.13
C LEU A 15 -23.24 -1.29 -29.03
N SER A 16 -23.29 -1.47 -30.36
CA SER A 16 -22.88 -0.45 -31.33
C SER A 16 -23.70 0.82 -31.22
N ASN A 17 -25.02 0.72 -31.01
CA ASN A 17 -25.91 1.87 -30.81
C ASN A 17 -25.66 2.59 -29.47
N LEU A 18 -25.23 1.86 -28.44
CA LEU A 18 -24.82 2.45 -27.16
C LEU A 18 -23.46 3.16 -27.26
N LEU A 19 -22.49 2.56 -27.94
CA LEU A 19 -21.16 3.12 -28.16
C LEU A 19 -21.16 4.28 -29.17
N SER A 20 -22.01 4.23 -30.21
CA SER A 20 -22.21 5.37 -31.12
C SER A 20 -22.89 6.54 -30.42
N GLY A 21 -23.81 6.27 -29.48
CA GLY A 21 -24.41 7.28 -28.60
C GLY A 21 -23.41 7.98 -27.69
N LEU A 22 -22.32 7.30 -27.32
CA LEU A 22 -21.20 7.88 -26.55
C LEU A 22 -20.29 8.81 -27.38
N SER A 23 -20.35 8.73 -28.72
CA SER A 23 -19.59 9.59 -29.64
C SER A 23 -20.34 10.86 -30.06
N SER A 24 -21.64 10.94 -29.74
CA SER A 24 -22.47 12.11 -29.99
C SER A 24 -22.69 12.89 -28.70
N ASN A 25 -22.67 14.23 -28.75
CA ASN A 25 -22.99 15.16 -27.66
C ASN A 25 -24.46 15.09 -27.17
N ALA A 26 -25.04 13.89 -27.08
CA ALA A 26 -26.38 13.65 -26.57
C ALA A 26 -26.30 13.02 -25.16
N PRO A 27 -27.08 13.50 -24.17
CA PRO A 27 -27.13 12.97 -22.82
C PRO A 27 -27.90 11.64 -22.72
N HIS A 28 -27.54 10.65 -23.55
CA HIS A 28 -27.74 9.25 -23.24
C HIS A 28 -26.60 8.86 -22.30
N SER A 29 -26.83 9.27 -21.05
CA SER A 29 -25.87 9.94 -20.17
C SER A 29 -24.92 8.97 -19.46
N THR A 30 -23.80 9.50 -18.96
CA THR A 30 -22.90 8.83 -18.00
C THR A 30 -23.68 8.04 -16.92
N GLU A 31 -24.83 8.57 -16.49
CA GLU A 31 -25.75 7.92 -15.55
C GLU A 31 -26.34 6.59 -16.08
N ALA A 32 -26.74 6.51 -17.35
CA ALA A 32 -27.23 5.28 -17.94
C ALA A 32 -26.16 4.18 -17.97
N ALA A 33 -24.90 4.55 -18.28
CA ALA A 33 -23.77 3.62 -18.24
C ALA A 33 -23.47 3.15 -16.80
N ILE A 34 -23.51 4.06 -15.82
CA ILE A 34 -23.33 3.71 -14.40
C ILE A 34 -24.44 2.77 -13.93
N LYS A 35 -25.70 3.08 -14.26
CA LYS A 35 -26.85 2.23 -13.94
C LYS A 35 -26.72 0.85 -14.55
N LEU A 36 -26.28 0.76 -15.81
CA LEU A 36 -26.03 -0.50 -16.49
C LEU A 36 -24.99 -1.35 -15.73
N VAL A 37 -23.84 -0.77 -15.39
CA VAL A 37 -22.79 -1.49 -14.64
C VAL A 37 -23.30 -1.92 -13.26
N SER A 38 -24.02 -1.04 -12.55
CA SER A 38 -24.58 -1.35 -11.23
C SER A 38 -25.62 -2.47 -11.26
N ASN A 39 -26.36 -2.65 -12.36
CA ASN A 39 -27.30 -3.77 -12.51
C ASN A 39 -26.60 -5.14 -12.66
N PHE A 40 -25.35 -5.15 -13.13
CA PHE A 40 -24.58 -6.37 -13.36
C PHE A 40 -23.43 -6.58 -12.36
N THR A 41 -23.26 -5.69 -11.38
CA THR A 41 -22.20 -5.79 -10.37
C THR A 41 -22.78 -5.80 -8.97
N PRO A 42 -22.17 -6.54 -8.03
CA PRO A 42 -22.67 -6.60 -6.66
C PRO A 42 -22.51 -5.24 -5.97
N ALA A 43 -23.52 -4.85 -5.18
CA ALA A 43 -23.49 -3.60 -4.40
C ALA A 43 -22.30 -3.50 -3.42
N ALA A 44 -21.68 -4.63 -3.07
CA ALA A 44 -20.45 -4.67 -2.27
C ALA A 44 -19.24 -4.00 -2.97
N LEU A 45 -19.27 -3.86 -4.30
CA LEU A 45 -18.22 -3.18 -5.07
C LEU A 45 -18.48 -1.67 -5.11
N VAL A 46 -18.26 -1.02 -3.96
CA VAL A 46 -18.45 0.44 -3.81
C VAL A 46 -17.54 1.21 -4.75
N LYS A 47 -18.10 2.20 -5.45
CA LYS A 47 -17.37 3.16 -6.29
C LYS A 47 -17.28 4.49 -5.54
N SER A 48 -16.12 5.14 -5.59
CA SER A 48 -15.88 6.41 -4.89
C SER A 48 -16.41 7.64 -5.63
N ASN A 49 -16.82 7.49 -6.89
CA ASN A 49 -17.35 8.55 -7.72
C ASN A 49 -18.20 7.99 -8.88
N ASP A 50 -19.01 8.87 -9.47
CA ASP A 50 -19.90 8.58 -10.59
C ASP A 50 -19.27 9.01 -11.93
N VAL A 51 -18.05 8.57 -12.17
CA VAL A 51 -17.30 8.90 -13.39
C VAL A 51 -17.12 7.66 -14.26
N VAL A 52 -17.51 7.75 -15.53
CA VAL A 52 -17.14 6.77 -16.56
C VAL A 52 -15.88 7.25 -17.26
N VAL A 53 -14.79 6.50 -17.09
CA VAL A 53 -13.48 6.77 -17.69
C VAL A 53 -13.40 6.15 -19.08
N THR A 54 -12.85 6.89 -20.05
CA THR A 54 -12.65 6.43 -21.43
C THR A 54 -11.17 6.18 -21.75
N HIS A 55 -10.29 7.08 -21.35
CA HIS A 55 -8.84 6.93 -21.51
C HIS A 55 -8.07 7.71 -20.44
N GLY A 56 -6.78 7.45 -20.34
CA GLY A 56 -5.86 8.17 -19.46
C GLY A 56 -4.49 8.33 -20.08
N GLU A 57 -3.81 9.41 -19.71
CA GLU A 57 -2.46 9.76 -20.16
C GLU A 57 -1.70 10.45 -19.03
N GLY A 58 -0.55 9.90 -18.65
CA GLY A 58 0.25 10.43 -17.54
C GLY A 58 -0.55 10.46 -16.25
N SER A 59 -0.69 11.63 -15.62
CA SER A 59 -1.51 11.81 -14.41
C SER A 59 -2.97 12.19 -14.71
N TRP A 60 -3.41 12.16 -15.97
CA TRP A 60 -4.74 12.61 -16.38
C TRP A 60 -5.65 11.45 -16.76
N VAL A 61 -6.91 11.59 -16.38
CA VAL A 61 -8.00 10.69 -16.74
C VAL A 61 -9.09 11.48 -17.46
N PHE A 62 -9.61 10.92 -18.53
CA PHE A 62 -10.63 11.55 -19.37
C PHE A 62 -11.94 10.77 -19.26
N THR A 63 -13.03 11.51 -19.13
CA THR A 63 -14.35 10.94 -18.87
C THR A 63 -15.20 10.90 -20.13
N ALA A 64 -16.22 10.04 -20.15
CA ALA A 64 -17.19 9.95 -21.25
C ALA A 64 -17.95 11.28 -21.48
N CYS A 65 -18.07 12.14 -20.46
CA CYS A 65 -18.67 13.47 -20.59
C CYS A 65 -17.65 14.57 -20.96
N GLY A 66 -16.46 14.20 -21.43
CA GLY A 66 -15.43 15.13 -21.90
C GLY A 66 -14.66 15.87 -20.79
N ARG A 67 -14.82 15.48 -19.52
CA ARG A 67 -14.03 16.08 -18.42
C ARG A 67 -12.64 15.50 -18.40
N ARG A 68 -11.67 16.37 -18.09
CA ARG A 68 -10.27 16.00 -17.81
C ARG A 68 -10.03 16.12 -16.30
N LEU A 69 -9.64 15.02 -15.67
CA LEU A 69 -9.44 14.91 -14.22
C LEU A 69 -7.98 14.62 -13.91
N LEU A 70 -7.40 15.35 -12.95
CA LEU A 70 -6.08 15.04 -12.42
C LEU A 70 -6.21 13.90 -11.39
N ASP A 71 -5.53 12.78 -11.64
CA ASP A 71 -5.63 11.56 -10.85
C ASP A 71 -4.62 11.54 -9.69
N PHE A 72 -5.11 11.79 -8.48
CA PHE A 72 -4.35 11.64 -7.23
C PHE A 72 -4.48 10.23 -6.61
N ALA A 73 -5.25 9.32 -7.21
CA ALA A 73 -5.41 7.95 -6.71
C ALA A 73 -4.41 6.99 -7.38
N SER A 74 -4.08 7.20 -8.65
CA SER A 74 -3.21 6.32 -9.46
C SER A 74 -3.62 4.85 -9.41
N GLY A 75 -4.93 4.58 -9.39
CA GLY A 75 -5.47 3.23 -9.25
C GLY A 75 -5.12 2.56 -7.91
N ILE A 76 -5.08 3.31 -6.80
CA ILE A 76 -4.62 2.84 -5.48
C ILE A 76 -3.13 2.47 -5.51
N GLY A 77 -2.31 3.37 -6.05
CA GLY A 77 -0.85 3.23 -6.10
C GLY A 77 -0.33 2.24 -7.16
N VAL A 78 -1.13 1.89 -8.17
CA VAL A 78 -0.81 0.92 -9.21
C VAL A 78 -0.11 1.56 -10.41
N ASN A 79 -0.56 2.73 -10.86
CA ASN A 79 -0.07 3.33 -12.10
C ASN A 79 1.20 4.16 -11.85
N SER A 80 2.31 3.50 -11.49
CA SER A 80 3.57 4.16 -11.13
C SER A 80 4.16 5.02 -12.26
N THR A 81 4.05 4.59 -13.52
CA THR A 81 4.48 5.37 -14.69
C THR A 81 3.40 6.31 -15.24
N GLY A 82 2.26 6.45 -14.54
CA GLY A 82 1.06 7.09 -15.07
C GLY A 82 0.26 6.22 -16.05
N HIS A 83 -0.89 6.71 -16.47
CA HIS A 83 -1.80 6.04 -17.40
C HIS A 83 -1.19 5.94 -18.80
N SER A 84 -1.31 4.76 -19.41
CA SER A 84 -0.94 4.48 -20.81
C SER A 84 0.50 4.87 -21.20
N HIS A 85 1.46 4.66 -20.29
CA HIS A 85 2.85 5.01 -20.55
C HIS A 85 3.36 4.39 -21.88
N PRO A 86 3.88 5.18 -22.85
CA PRO A 86 4.15 4.69 -24.21
C PRO A 86 5.07 3.47 -24.25
N ARG A 87 6.10 3.44 -23.38
CA ARG A 87 7.03 2.31 -23.30
C ARG A 87 6.35 1.01 -22.82
N VAL A 88 5.47 1.12 -21.83
CA VAL A 88 4.73 -0.02 -21.27
C VAL A 88 3.73 -0.54 -22.29
N VAL A 89 2.96 0.35 -22.91
CA VAL A 89 1.99 0.01 -23.97
C VAL A 89 2.68 -0.73 -25.12
N ALA A 90 3.80 -0.19 -25.61
CA ALA A 90 4.52 -0.81 -26.72
C ALA A 90 5.11 -2.18 -26.35
N ALA A 91 5.62 -2.36 -25.12
CA ALA A 91 6.14 -3.64 -24.64
C ALA A 91 5.03 -4.70 -24.57
N VAL A 92 3.88 -4.34 -24.02
CA VAL A 92 2.68 -5.20 -23.92
C VAL A 92 2.18 -5.61 -25.31
N GLN A 93 2.03 -4.67 -26.23
CA GLN A 93 1.56 -4.95 -27.60
C GLN A 93 2.48 -5.93 -28.33
N ARG A 94 3.81 -5.72 -28.23
CA ARG A 94 4.79 -6.63 -28.83
C ARG A 94 4.74 -8.02 -28.21
N GLN A 95 4.65 -8.12 -26.88
CA GLN A 95 4.64 -9.40 -26.21
C GLN A 95 3.35 -10.19 -26.46
N ALA A 96 2.19 -9.52 -26.43
CA ALA A 96 0.90 -10.14 -26.65
C ALA A 96 0.79 -10.78 -28.05
N ALA A 97 1.46 -10.22 -29.06
CA ALA A 97 1.52 -10.79 -30.40
C ALA A 97 2.40 -12.06 -30.53
N ARG A 98 3.16 -12.41 -29.48
CA ARG A 98 4.08 -13.56 -29.48
C ARG A 98 3.55 -14.69 -28.62
N ILE A 99 3.45 -14.46 -27.32
CA ILE A 99 2.90 -15.42 -26.37
C ILE A 99 2.32 -14.66 -25.18
N VAL A 100 1.02 -14.88 -24.94
CA VAL A 100 0.31 -14.26 -23.82
C VAL A 100 0.61 -14.98 -22.52
N HIS A 101 0.66 -16.31 -22.55
CA HIS A 101 0.75 -17.13 -21.36
C HIS A 101 1.66 -18.34 -21.59
N ALA A 102 2.73 -18.42 -20.79
CA ALA A 102 3.60 -19.58 -20.67
C ALA A 102 3.74 -19.86 -19.17
N GLN A 103 3.06 -20.89 -18.69
CA GLN A 103 2.92 -21.13 -17.25
C GLN A 103 4.26 -21.54 -16.60
N GLN A 104 4.63 -20.87 -15.50
CA GLN A 104 5.93 -20.99 -14.83
C GLN A 104 6.21 -22.36 -14.15
N ASN A 105 5.21 -23.22 -13.97
CA ASN A 105 5.36 -24.58 -13.45
C ASN A 105 5.35 -25.65 -14.57
N ILE A 106 4.98 -25.29 -15.81
CA ILE A 106 4.99 -26.18 -16.99
C ILE A 106 6.27 -25.96 -17.80
N PHE A 107 6.62 -24.69 -18.05
CA PHE A 107 7.83 -24.30 -18.75
C PHE A 107 8.86 -23.79 -17.75
N ALA A 108 10.16 -24.03 -18.04
CA ALA A 108 11.23 -23.52 -17.20
C ALA A 108 11.24 -21.98 -17.11
N ALA A 109 11.00 -21.30 -18.23
CA ALA A 109 10.80 -19.84 -18.32
C ALA A 109 10.24 -19.46 -19.70
N HIS A 110 9.75 -18.22 -19.82
CA HIS A 110 9.64 -17.51 -21.10
C HIS A 110 10.67 -16.37 -21.16
N ASP A 111 10.94 -15.84 -22.35
CA ASP A 111 12.00 -14.84 -22.58
C ASP A 111 11.89 -13.60 -21.67
N GLN A 112 10.68 -13.04 -21.51
CA GLN A 112 10.46 -11.91 -20.61
C GLN A 112 10.80 -12.25 -19.15
N MET A 113 10.61 -13.49 -18.67
CA MET A 113 10.95 -13.88 -17.30
C MET A 113 12.47 -13.93 -17.12
N VAL A 114 13.19 -14.40 -18.13
CA VAL A 114 14.67 -14.44 -18.13
C VAL A 114 15.25 -13.03 -18.02
N GLU A 115 14.65 -12.03 -18.66
CA GLU A 115 15.07 -10.62 -18.54
C GLU A 115 14.58 -9.97 -17.24
N PHE A 116 13.35 -10.26 -16.82
CA PHE A 116 12.72 -9.61 -15.67
C PHE A 116 13.36 -9.97 -14.35
N LEU A 117 13.69 -11.24 -14.11
CA LEU A 117 14.20 -11.66 -12.79
C LEU A 117 15.52 -10.94 -12.43
N PRO A 118 16.56 -10.89 -13.29
CA PRO A 118 17.76 -10.09 -13.01
C PRO A 118 17.47 -8.59 -12.85
N LEU A 119 16.56 -8.05 -13.67
CA LEU A 119 16.18 -6.64 -13.58
C LEU A 119 15.48 -6.32 -12.27
N LEU A 120 14.58 -7.19 -11.80
CA LEU A 120 13.94 -7.10 -10.49
C LEU A 120 14.98 -7.17 -9.37
N HIS A 121 15.91 -8.14 -9.42
CA HIS A 121 17.00 -8.23 -8.45
C HIS A 121 17.84 -6.95 -8.39
N SER A 122 18.08 -6.30 -9.52
CA SER A 122 18.83 -5.04 -9.57
C SER A 122 18.15 -3.86 -8.85
N VAL A 123 16.86 -3.98 -8.54
CA VAL A 123 16.10 -2.94 -7.83
C VAL A 123 15.69 -3.37 -6.43
N LEU A 124 15.79 -4.65 -6.06
CA LEU A 124 15.57 -5.11 -4.68
C LEU A 124 16.44 -4.32 -3.68
N PRO A 125 16.01 -4.19 -2.41
CA PRO A 125 16.79 -3.47 -1.41
C PRO A 125 18.22 -4.04 -1.31
N TYR A 126 19.19 -3.15 -1.10
CA TYR A 126 20.65 -3.35 -1.16
C TYR A 126 21.15 -4.69 -0.63
N ASN A 127 22.15 -5.30 -1.28
CA ASN A 127 22.87 -6.52 -0.85
C ASN A 127 21.98 -7.56 -0.16
N SER A 128 20.69 -7.56 -0.48
CA SER A 128 19.73 -8.28 0.32
C SER A 128 19.94 -9.73 -0.02
N GLN A 129 19.97 -10.56 1.01
CA GLN A 129 20.01 -12.00 0.83
C GLN A 129 18.74 -12.52 0.14
N LEU A 130 17.81 -11.65 -0.28
CA LEU A 130 16.61 -11.92 -1.06
C LEU A 130 16.97 -12.31 -2.51
N ASN A 131 17.49 -13.51 -2.67
CA ASN A 131 18.01 -14.07 -3.91
C ASN A 131 17.05 -15.05 -4.60
N HIS A 132 15.91 -15.40 -3.97
CA HIS A 132 14.85 -16.19 -4.60
C HIS A 132 13.58 -15.36 -4.77
N VAL A 133 12.90 -15.57 -5.90
CA VAL A 133 11.65 -14.88 -6.25
C VAL A 133 10.57 -15.89 -6.62
N LEU A 134 9.36 -15.66 -6.13
CA LEU A 134 8.15 -16.35 -6.60
C LEU A 134 7.17 -15.33 -7.14
N LEU A 135 6.66 -15.56 -8.36
CA LEU A 135 5.73 -14.67 -9.04
C LEU A 135 4.28 -15.14 -8.89
N ALA A 136 3.39 -14.18 -8.70
CA ALA A 136 1.94 -14.34 -8.56
C ALA A 136 1.21 -13.19 -9.29
N ASN A 137 -0.10 -13.03 -9.07
CA ASN A 137 -0.92 -12.05 -9.80
C ASN A 137 -1.33 -10.86 -8.93
N SER A 138 -1.71 -11.13 -7.69
CA SER A 138 -2.22 -10.15 -6.74
C SER A 138 -1.32 -10.01 -5.51
N GLY A 139 -1.35 -8.84 -4.86
CA GLY A 139 -0.65 -8.65 -3.58
C GLY A 139 -1.11 -9.65 -2.51
N ALA A 140 -2.39 -10.05 -2.55
CA ALA A 140 -2.91 -11.05 -1.62
C ALA A 140 -2.26 -12.42 -1.82
N GLU A 141 -2.08 -12.89 -3.07
CA GLU A 141 -1.35 -14.14 -3.35
C GLU A 141 0.12 -14.05 -2.94
N ALA A 142 0.75 -12.87 -3.09
CA ALA A 142 2.12 -12.67 -2.63
C ALA A 142 2.23 -12.83 -1.11
N VAL A 143 1.30 -12.24 -0.34
CA VAL A 143 1.26 -12.39 1.12
C VAL A 143 0.92 -13.83 1.53
N GLU A 144 -0.06 -14.48 0.90
CA GLU A 144 -0.37 -15.89 1.18
C GLU A 144 0.87 -16.78 0.99
N ASN A 145 1.61 -16.59 -0.10
CA ASN A 145 2.84 -17.36 -0.33
C ASN A 145 3.97 -16.97 0.63
N ALA A 146 4.07 -15.71 1.07
CA ALA A 146 5.02 -15.30 2.11
C ALA A 146 4.75 -16.01 3.44
N VAL A 147 3.48 -16.12 3.84
CA VAL A 147 3.07 -16.88 5.03
C VAL A 147 3.37 -18.37 4.86
N LYS A 148 3.10 -18.96 3.68
CA LYS A 148 3.44 -20.36 3.40
C LYS A 148 4.93 -20.61 3.52
N VAL A 149 5.76 -19.77 2.90
CA VAL A 149 7.23 -19.86 3.00
C VAL A 149 7.67 -19.73 4.45
N ALA A 150 7.13 -18.78 5.21
CA ALA A 150 7.52 -18.60 6.60
C ALA A 150 7.17 -19.79 7.50
N ARG A 151 5.95 -20.34 7.37
CA ARG A 151 5.52 -21.53 8.11
C ARG A 151 6.34 -22.76 7.72
N ALA A 152 6.59 -22.96 6.44
CA ALA A 152 7.44 -24.03 5.93
C ALA A 152 8.88 -23.93 6.44
N ALA A 153 9.44 -22.71 6.42
CA ALA A 153 10.82 -22.45 6.80
C ALA A 153 11.10 -22.75 8.29
N THR A 154 10.13 -22.43 9.13
CA THR A 154 10.25 -22.43 10.60
C THR A 154 9.58 -23.63 11.27
N GLY A 155 8.59 -24.27 10.62
CA GLY A 155 7.72 -25.27 11.24
C GLY A 155 6.70 -24.69 12.24
N ARG A 156 6.58 -23.36 12.31
CA ARG A 156 5.79 -22.67 13.34
C ARG A 156 4.43 -22.21 12.79
N PRO A 157 3.35 -22.25 13.58
CA PRO A 157 2.01 -21.96 13.08
C PRO A 157 1.65 -20.47 13.06
N HIS A 158 2.20 -19.66 13.98
CA HIS A 158 1.67 -18.33 14.23
C HIS A 158 2.30 -17.23 13.39
N VAL A 159 1.49 -16.23 13.05
CA VAL A 159 1.93 -15.00 12.38
C VAL A 159 1.42 -13.80 13.17
N ILE A 160 2.30 -12.82 13.41
CA ILE A 160 1.94 -11.56 14.06
C ILE A 160 1.81 -10.49 12.97
N ALA A 161 0.62 -9.90 12.85
CA ALA A 161 0.36 -8.71 12.04
C ALA A 161 0.20 -7.48 12.95
N PHE A 162 -0.02 -6.31 12.36
CA PHE A 162 -0.19 -5.05 13.11
C PHE A 162 -1.59 -4.45 12.95
N ASP A 163 -2.05 -3.72 13.97
CA ASP A 163 -3.27 -2.91 13.87
C ASP A 163 -3.14 -1.85 12.75
N GLY A 164 -4.26 -1.45 12.13
CA GLY A 164 -4.24 -0.57 10.95
C GLY A 164 -3.73 -1.21 9.64
N GLY A 165 -3.13 -2.40 9.67
CA GLY A 165 -2.55 -3.04 8.49
C GLY A 165 -3.57 -3.56 7.47
N PHE A 166 -3.19 -3.57 6.18
CA PHE A 166 -3.96 -4.16 5.09
C PHE A 166 -3.10 -5.04 4.20
N HIS A 167 -3.43 -6.33 4.18
CA HIS A 167 -2.63 -7.35 3.48
C HIS A 167 -3.42 -8.08 2.37
N GLY A 168 -4.72 -7.78 2.22
CA GLY A 168 -5.54 -8.35 1.15
C GLY A 168 -6.95 -8.74 1.60
N ARG A 169 -7.63 -9.47 0.71
CA ARG A 169 -9.03 -9.89 0.88
C ARG A 169 -9.27 -11.38 0.64
N THR A 170 -8.21 -12.19 0.55
CA THR A 170 -8.33 -13.66 0.62
C THR A 170 -8.57 -14.08 2.06
N MET A 171 -9.02 -15.31 2.30
CA MET A 171 -9.31 -15.77 3.67
C MET A 171 -8.10 -15.70 4.62
N GLY A 172 -6.88 -15.92 4.10
CA GLY A 172 -5.64 -15.76 4.86
C GLY A 172 -5.29 -14.29 5.10
N THR A 173 -5.31 -13.47 4.04
CA THR A 173 -4.94 -12.05 4.16
C THR A 173 -5.97 -11.20 4.91
N MET A 174 -7.24 -11.59 4.91
CA MET A 174 -8.27 -10.99 5.77
C MET A 174 -7.98 -11.24 7.26
N ALA A 175 -7.38 -12.37 7.62
CA ALA A 175 -6.98 -12.63 9.00
C ALA A 175 -5.91 -11.64 9.46
N LEU A 176 -4.94 -11.34 8.58
CA LEU A 176 -3.84 -10.39 8.79
C LEU A 176 -4.28 -8.92 8.72
N THR A 177 -5.38 -8.63 8.02
CA THR A 177 -5.89 -7.26 7.82
C THR A 177 -6.65 -6.79 9.06
N SER A 178 -6.42 -5.54 9.46
CA SER A 178 -7.04 -4.88 10.62
C SER A 178 -7.44 -3.42 10.35
N SER A 179 -7.15 -2.89 9.15
CA SER A 179 -7.42 -1.49 8.78
C SER A 179 -8.89 -1.07 8.83
N LYS A 180 -9.83 -1.94 8.41
CA LYS A 180 -11.28 -1.66 8.45
C LYS A 180 -12.10 -2.92 8.68
N ASN A 181 -13.16 -2.82 9.48
CA ASN A 181 -14.05 -3.93 9.81
C ASN A 181 -14.83 -4.49 8.61
N VAL A 182 -15.11 -3.66 7.60
CA VAL A 182 -15.86 -4.07 6.39
C VAL A 182 -15.14 -5.17 5.60
N TYR A 183 -13.83 -5.31 5.78
CA TYR A 183 -13.05 -6.36 5.12
C TYR A 183 -13.23 -7.74 5.76
N LYS A 184 -13.76 -7.85 6.99
CA LYS A 184 -13.83 -9.12 7.74
C LYS A 184 -15.24 -9.50 8.17
N LYS A 185 -16.09 -8.50 8.43
CA LYS A 185 -17.45 -8.70 8.94
C LYS A 185 -18.25 -9.62 8.02
N GLY A 186 -18.66 -10.78 8.54
CA GLY A 186 -19.50 -11.74 7.82
C GLY A 186 -18.75 -12.80 6.98
N PHE A 187 -17.41 -12.77 6.93
CA PHE A 187 -16.61 -13.71 6.15
C PHE A 187 -15.86 -14.76 6.99
N GLY A 188 -16.06 -14.79 8.31
CA GLY A 188 -15.41 -15.75 9.20
C GLY A 188 -16.01 -17.16 9.14
N PRO A 189 -15.30 -18.18 9.68
CA PRO A 189 -13.99 -18.10 10.34
C PRO A 189 -12.83 -17.86 9.36
N LEU A 190 -11.87 -17.02 9.76
CA LEU A 190 -10.67 -16.68 8.96
C LEU A 190 -9.50 -17.62 9.29
N MET A 191 -8.39 -17.51 8.56
CA MET A 191 -7.18 -18.33 8.81
C MET A 191 -6.74 -18.25 10.29
N PRO A 192 -6.58 -19.38 10.98
CA PRO A 192 -6.17 -19.40 12.39
C PRO A 192 -4.69 -19.08 12.57
N GLY A 193 -4.31 -18.81 13.82
CA GLY A 193 -2.92 -18.56 14.21
C GLY A 193 -2.40 -17.18 13.84
N VAL A 194 -3.29 -16.18 13.75
CA VAL A 194 -2.90 -14.78 13.55
C VAL A 194 -3.10 -14.00 14.85
N LEU A 195 -2.06 -13.29 15.28
CA LEU A 195 -2.13 -12.30 16.37
C LEU A 195 -1.96 -10.90 15.79
N THR A 196 -2.48 -9.89 16.48
CA THR A 196 -2.38 -8.49 16.05
C THR A 196 -1.72 -7.64 17.13
N ALA A 197 -0.50 -7.18 16.85
CA ALA A 197 0.25 -6.25 17.69
C ALA A 197 -0.14 -4.80 17.37
N PRO A 198 0.01 -3.86 18.31
CA PRO A 198 -0.17 -2.44 18.03
C PRO A 198 0.91 -1.92 17.07
N TYR A 199 0.56 -1.00 16.17
CA TYR A 199 1.46 -0.25 15.29
C TYR A 199 1.73 1.14 15.89
N PRO A 200 2.93 1.71 15.69
CA PRO A 200 3.21 3.06 16.17
C PRO A 200 2.44 4.12 15.38
N TYR A 201 1.41 4.69 16.01
CA TYR A 201 0.67 5.85 15.53
C TYR A 201 0.94 7.04 16.43
N CYS A 202 1.94 7.87 16.07
CA CYS A 202 2.42 8.95 16.92
C CYS A 202 1.34 10.00 17.26
N LEU A 203 0.51 10.41 16.30
CA LEU A 203 -0.55 11.40 16.52
C LEU A 203 -1.52 11.01 17.65
N HIS A 204 -1.92 9.73 17.71
CA HIS A 204 -2.86 9.20 18.71
C HIS A 204 -2.16 8.45 19.85
N CYS A 205 -0.88 8.73 20.09
CA CYS A 205 -0.14 8.09 21.16
C CYS A 205 -0.63 8.57 22.54
N LYS A 206 -1.47 7.77 23.20
CA LYS A 206 -2.03 8.08 24.54
C LYS A 206 -0.95 8.33 25.60
N THR A 207 0.18 7.64 25.52
CA THR A 207 1.32 7.86 26.44
C THR A 207 1.90 9.27 26.28
N GLN A 208 2.00 9.78 25.06
CA GLN A 208 2.45 11.16 24.82
C GLN A 208 1.42 12.18 25.31
N GLN A 209 0.13 11.92 25.06
CA GLN A 209 -0.97 12.76 25.55
C GLN A 209 -0.96 12.87 27.08
N VAL A 210 -0.71 11.77 27.81
CA VAL A 210 -0.66 11.75 29.28
C VAL A 210 0.60 12.41 29.83
N LEU A 211 1.75 12.23 29.17
CA LEU A 211 3.02 12.79 29.64
C LEU A 211 3.22 14.27 29.25
N GLY A 212 2.28 14.87 28.52
CA GLY A 212 2.42 16.23 28.00
C GLY A 212 3.63 16.39 27.06
N LEU A 213 4.14 15.26 26.54
CA LEU A 213 5.27 15.25 25.62
C LEU A 213 4.71 15.48 24.21
N GLU A 214 5.26 16.48 23.52
CA GLU A 214 5.11 16.52 22.06
C GLU A 214 5.70 15.22 21.50
N GLY A 215 4.96 14.58 20.60
CA GLY A 215 5.34 13.29 20.10
C GLY A 215 6.58 13.31 19.22
N TYR A 216 6.71 12.32 18.33
CA TYR A 216 7.54 12.59 17.16
C TYR A 216 6.96 13.86 16.54
N PRO A 217 7.77 14.91 16.37
CA PRO A 217 7.19 16.19 15.99
C PRO A 217 6.47 16.01 14.66
N LEU A 218 5.17 16.35 14.67
CA LEU A 218 4.33 16.26 13.48
C LEU A 218 5.01 17.09 12.40
N LEU A 219 4.95 16.64 11.14
CA LEU A 219 5.53 17.42 10.03
C LEU A 219 4.96 18.85 10.00
N SER A 220 3.72 19.03 10.49
CA SER A 220 3.05 20.31 10.67
C SER A 220 3.63 21.20 11.78
N SER A 221 4.30 20.65 12.80
CA SER A 221 4.86 21.41 13.92
C SER A 221 6.32 21.85 13.73
N LEU A 222 7.00 21.38 12.67
CA LEU A 222 8.43 21.67 12.40
C LEU A 222 8.68 22.47 11.11
N ALA A 223 7.65 23.06 10.51
CA ALA A 223 7.78 23.77 9.25
C ALA A 223 8.18 25.23 9.48
N THR A 224 9.46 25.55 9.27
CA THR A 224 9.88 26.92 8.90
C THR A 224 10.16 26.97 7.40
N ASP A 225 10.02 28.13 6.77
CA ASP A 225 9.97 28.31 5.31
C ASP A 225 11.25 27.90 4.54
N ASN A 226 12.32 27.45 5.21
CA ASN A 226 13.64 27.17 4.62
C ASN A 226 14.17 25.72 4.77
N ASP A 227 13.43 24.80 5.38
CA ASP A 227 13.94 23.44 5.65
C ASP A 227 13.44 22.39 4.65
N SER A 228 14.36 21.80 3.87
CA SER A 228 14.01 20.78 2.86
C SER A 228 13.62 19.42 3.48
N TYR A 229 12.45 18.88 3.11
CA TYR A 229 11.91 17.57 3.54
C TYR A 229 12.77 16.37 3.14
N SER A 230 13.53 16.48 2.04
CA SER A 230 14.37 15.40 1.52
C SER A 230 15.73 15.27 2.24
N SER A 231 16.22 16.37 2.82
CA SER A 231 17.50 16.44 3.53
C SER A 231 17.37 16.23 5.04
N ARG A 232 16.14 16.24 5.58
CA ARG A 232 15.93 15.81 6.96
C ARG A 232 16.17 14.30 7.00
N ALA A 233 17.39 13.93 7.41
CA ALA A 233 17.56 12.71 8.20
C ALA A 233 16.38 12.66 9.19
N ALA A 234 15.85 11.47 9.45
CA ALA A 234 15.02 11.21 10.63
C ALA A 234 15.45 12.18 11.74
N PRO A 235 14.57 13.09 12.26
CA PRO A 235 14.95 14.14 13.18
C PRO A 235 16.10 13.69 14.06
N THR A 236 17.20 14.45 13.96
CA THR A 236 18.45 14.15 14.66
C THR A 236 18.08 13.63 16.04
N PRO A 237 18.56 12.43 16.45
CA PRO A 237 18.27 11.93 17.79
C PRO A 237 18.50 13.09 18.73
N LEU A 238 17.52 13.36 19.59
CA LEU A 238 17.72 14.28 20.70
C LEU A 238 19.11 13.98 21.29
N PRO A 239 19.94 14.99 21.63
CA PRO A 239 21.36 14.81 21.97
C PRO A 239 21.61 14.02 23.27
N ARG A 240 20.68 13.18 23.71
CA ARG A 240 20.84 12.15 24.72
C ARG A 240 20.14 10.87 24.23
N PRO A 241 20.70 9.68 24.48
CA PRO A 241 19.94 8.44 24.33
C PRO A 241 18.78 8.49 25.32
N LEU A 242 17.62 8.97 24.88
CA LEU A 242 16.41 8.83 25.66
C LEU A 242 16.00 7.35 25.57
N PRO A 243 15.87 6.64 26.70
CA PRO A 243 15.43 5.27 26.68
C PRO A 243 13.99 5.23 26.14
N ARG A 244 13.77 4.52 25.04
CA ARG A 244 12.44 4.01 24.64
C ARG A 244 11.29 5.03 24.44
N SER A 245 11.54 6.28 24.05
CA SER A 245 10.53 7.35 24.28
C SER A 245 9.78 7.94 23.07
N CYS A 246 10.03 7.53 21.82
CA CYS A 246 9.03 7.80 20.77
C CYS A 246 8.19 6.54 20.52
N CYS A 247 7.13 6.44 21.32
CA CYS A 247 6.19 5.32 21.32
C CYS A 247 6.85 3.98 21.65
N GLY A 248 7.67 3.82 22.70
CA GLY A 248 8.17 2.48 23.10
C GLY A 248 7.07 1.42 23.28
N SER A 249 5.81 1.85 23.42
CA SER A 249 4.67 0.99 23.70
C SER A 249 4.44 -0.12 22.66
N PRO A 250 4.55 0.02 21.33
CA PRO A 250 4.30 -1.09 20.42
C PRO A 250 5.37 -2.18 20.45
N ILE A 251 6.65 -1.79 20.53
CA ILE A 251 7.76 -2.74 20.67
C ILE A 251 7.67 -3.45 22.03
N GLU A 252 7.44 -2.71 23.11
CA GLU A 252 7.22 -3.31 24.44
C GLU A 252 5.97 -4.19 24.46
N SER A 253 4.87 -3.77 23.83
CA SER A 253 3.65 -4.58 23.74
C SER A 253 3.88 -5.87 22.97
N LEU A 254 4.71 -5.84 21.92
CA LEU A 254 5.13 -7.04 21.21
C LEU A 254 5.97 -7.95 22.12
N GLU A 255 6.94 -7.42 22.87
CA GLU A 255 7.71 -8.21 23.85
C GLU A 255 6.80 -8.83 24.93
N TRP A 256 5.80 -8.10 25.40
CA TRP A 256 4.79 -8.58 26.35
C TRP A 256 3.89 -9.66 25.73
N MET A 257 3.46 -9.48 24.48
CA MET A 257 2.69 -10.47 23.73
C MET A 257 3.47 -11.79 23.60
N LEU A 258 4.76 -11.71 23.29
CA LEU A 258 5.67 -12.85 23.21
C LEU A 258 5.93 -13.54 24.57
N LYS A 259 5.56 -12.91 25.70
CA LYS A 259 5.66 -13.51 27.04
C LYS A 259 4.33 -14.07 27.54
N MET A 260 3.21 -13.48 27.14
CA MET A 260 1.91 -13.71 27.79
C MET A 260 0.84 -14.31 26.86
N GLN A 261 0.99 -14.19 25.54
CA GLN A 261 -0.06 -14.58 24.58
C GLN A 261 0.41 -15.66 23.60
N VAL A 262 1.68 -15.65 23.20
CA VAL A 262 2.24 -16.65 22.27
C VAL A 262 3.71 -16.89 22.59
N ALA A 263 4.14 -18.14 22.61
CA ALA A 263 5.55 -18.48 22.78
C ALA A 263 6.33 -18.08 21.50
N PRO A 264 7.50 -17.43 21.60
CA PRO A 264 8.27 -17.01 20.43
C PRO A 264 8.61 -18.17 19.48
N GLU A 265 8.86 -19.35 20.04
CA GLU A 265 9.12 -20.60 19.34
C GLU A 265 7.93 -21.14 18.53
N ASP A 266 6.71 -20.63 18.74
CA ASP A 266 5.53 -20.95 17.93
C ASP A 266 5.20 -19.87 16.88
N VAL A 267 5.98 -18.79 16.80
CA VAL A 267 5.79 -17.69 15.83
C VAL A 267 6.70 -17.87 14.62
N ALA A 268 6.10 -18.10 13.45
CA ALA A 268 6.81 -18.21 12.17
C ALA A 268 7.29 -16.86 11.68
N ALA A 269 6.42 -15.86 11.71
CA ALA A 269 6.72 -14.56 11.13
C ALA A 269 6.00 -13.41 11.83
N VAL A 270 6.61 -12.24 11.72
CA VAL A 270 5.96 -10.94 11.85
C VAL A 270 5.80 -10.36 10.44
N ILE A 271 4.60 -9.86 10.11
CA ILE A 271 4.31 -9.16 8.86
C ILE A 271 3.85 -7.73 9.12
N LEU A 272 4.40 -6.77 8.37
CA LEU A 272 3.93 -5.39 8.38
C LEU A 272 4.26 -4.63 7.10
N GLU A 273 3.48 -3.58 6.86
CA GLU A 273 3.80 -2.55 5.87
C GLU A 273 4.85 -1.58 6.46
N PRO A 274 5.97 -1.28 5.77
CA PRO A 274 6.92 -0.27 6.23
C PRO A 274 6.29 1.11 6.39
N ILE A 275 5.31 1.44 5.54
CA ILE A 275 4.41 2.59 5.66
C ILE A 275 3.00 2.04 5.40
N GLN A 276 2.12 2.09 6.39
CA GLN A 276 0.77 1.53 6.23
C GLN A 276 -0.04 2.30 5.20
N GLY A 277 -0.61 1.62 4.21
CA GLY A 277 -1.48 2.21 3.20
C GLY A 277 -2.88 2.47 3.74
N GLU A 278 -3.75 1.47 3.69
CA GLU A 278 -5.16 1.63 4.11
C GLU A 278 -5.34 2.02 5.58
N GLY A 279 -4.32 1.79 6.42
CA GLY A 279 -4.26 2.26 7.82
C GLY A 279 -4.13 3.78 7.98
N GLY A 280 -3.93 4.51 6.88
CA GLY A 280 -3.90 5.98 6.88
C GLY A 280 -2.52 6.56 6.61
N PHE A 281 -1.70 5.91 5.79
CA PHE A 281 -0.42 6.45 5.29
C PHE A 281 0.56 6.70 6.44
N LEU A 282 0.53 5.79 7.43
CA LEU A 282 1.27 5.90 8.68
C LEU A 282 2.73 5.50 8.49
N THR A 283 3.61 6.43 8.83
CA THR A 283 5.07 6.25 8.82
C THR A 283 5.49 5.94 10.26
N PRO A 284 6.20 4.82 10.50
CA PRO A 284 6.66 4.51 11.84
C PRO A 284 7.77 5.48 12.27
N PRO A 285 7.95 5.71 13.58
CA PRO A 285 9.06 6.53 14.08
C PRO A 285 10.39 5.82 13.76
N PRO A 286 11.49 6.57 13.63
CA PRO A 286 12.80 5.99 13.38
C PRO A 286 13.20 4.99 14.47
N GLY A 287 13.90 3.95 14.05
CA GLY A 287 14.33 2.86 14.93
C GLY A 287 13.28 1.79 15.20
N PHE A 288 11.98 2.03 14.96
CA PHE A 288 10.94 1.02 15.16
C PHE A 288 11.21 -0.26 14.35
N LEU A 289 11.42 -0.13 13.04
CA LEU A 289 11.69 -1.30 12.18
C LEU A 289 13.00 -2.00 12.53
N ALA A 290 14.03 -1.27 12.94
CA ALA A 290 15.29 -1.84 13.39
C ALA A 290 15.13 -2.63 14.71
N GLN A 291 14.35 -2.11 15.66
CA GLN A 291 14.04 -2.82 16.91
C GLN A 291 13.19 -4.06 16.64
N LEU A 292 12.18 -3.96 15.77
CA LEU A 292 11.35 -5.08 15.37
C LEU A 292 12.19 -6.21 14.75
N ARG A 293 13.11 -5.85 13.85
CA ARG A 293 14.06 -6.79 13.26
C ARG A 293 14.92 -7.48 14.31
N ARG A 294 15.45 -6.74 15.31
CA ARG A 294 16.24 -7.33 16.40
C ARG A 294 15.45 -8.34 17.23
N ILE A 295 14.19 -8.04 17.56
CA ILE A 295 13.30 -9.00 18.23
C ILE A 295 13.10 -10.24 17.37
N CYS A 296 12.82 -10.05 16.09
CA CYS A 296 12.63 -11.17 15.16
C CYS A 296 13.88 -12.05 15.11
N THR A 297 15.07 -11.46 14.98
CA THR A 297 16.35 -12.18 14.98
C THR A 297 16.60 -12.92 16.30
N ALA A 298 16.36 -12.28 17.45
CA ALA A 298 16.60 -12.88 18.77
C ALA A 298 15.76 -14.14 19.01
N HIS A 299 14.58 -14.24 18.39
CA HIS A 299 13.65 -15.37 18.56
C HIS A 299 13.57 -16.32 17.35
N GLY A 300 14.36 -16.07 16.31
CA GLY A 300 14.29 -16.81 15.05
C GLY A 300 12.93 -16.68 14.35
N ILE A 301 12.23 -15.55 14.56
CA ILE A 301 10.99 -15.19 13.88
C ILE A 301 11.35 -14.50 12.57
N LEU A 302 10.67 -14.86 11.48
CA LEU A 302 10.94 -14.22 10.18
C LEU A 302 10.27 -12.85 10.06
N LEU A 303 10.94 -11.90 9.43
CA LEU A 303 10.38 -10.59 9.13
C LEU A 303 9.89 -10.53 7.68
N ILE A 304 8.59 -10.31 7.51
CA ILE A 304 7.94 -10.09 6.21
C ILE A 304 7.60 -8.60 6.09
N LEU A 305 8.19 -7.93 5.10
CA LEU A 305 7.83 -6.54 4.77
C LEU A 305 6.89 -6.51 3.57
N ASP A 306 5.69 -5.99 3.79
CA ASP A 306 4.69 -5.81 2.76
C ASP A 306 4.89 -4.49 2.01
N GLU A 307 5.59 -4.57 0.88
CA GLU A 307 5.91 -3.44 0.00
C GLU A 307 4.94 -3.32 -1.17
N VAL A 308 3.79 -4.02 -1.12
CA VAL A 308 2.79 -3.98 -2.19
C VAL A 308 2.38 -2.55 -2.52
N GLN A 309 2.25 -1.65 -1.54
CA GLN A 309 1.83 -0.26 -1.76
C GLN A 309 2.95 0.76 -1.65
N SER A 310 3.87 0.61 -0.69
CA SER A 310 4.98 1.54 -0.45
C SER A 310 6.15 1.39 -1.42
N GLY A 311 6.22 0.26 -2.13
CA GLY A 311 7.28 -0.08 -3.05
C GLY A 311 7.15 0.54 -4.44
N VAL A 312 8.06 0.13 -5.31
CA VAL A 312 8.17 0.50 -6.72
C VAL A 312 8.11 2.03 -6.94
N GLY A 313 8.93 2.76 -6.20
CA GLY A 313 9.15 4.19 -6.41
C GLY A 313 8.15 5.12 -5.74
N ARG A 314 7.05 4.60 -5.19
CA ARG A 314 5.95 5.38 -4.62
C ARG A 314 6.41 6.42 -3.60
N THR A 315 7.35 6.04 -2.75
CA THR A 315 7.82 6.85 -1.62
C THR A 315 9.06 7.68 -1.94
N GLY A 316 9.46 7.77 -3.22
CA GLY A 316 10.71 8.42 -3.65
C GLY A 316 11.95 7.52 -3.56
N LYS A 317 11.79 6.27 -3.11
CA LYS A 317 12.78 5.20 -3.14
C LYS A 317 12.18 3.97 -3.81
N TRP A 318 13.00 3.00 -4.24
CA TRP A 318 12.50 1.75 -4.81
C TRP A 318 11.56 1.03 -3.84
N TRP A 319 11.91 1.00 -2.55
CA TRP A 319 11.13 0.32 -1.52
C TRP A 319 10.99 1.22 -0.29
N GLY A 320 9.82 1.24 0.33
CA GLY A 320 9.51 2.05 1.50
C GLY A 320 10.43 1.77 2.70
N MET A 321 10.84 0.52 2.88
CA MET A 321 11.76 0.07 3.93
C MET A 321 13.11 0.81 3.90
N GLN A 322 13.54 1.27 2.72
CA GLN A 322 14.81 1.98 2.54
C GLN A 322 14.81 3.35 3.23
N HIS A 323 13.67 3.82 3.74
CA HIS A 323 13.57 5.01 4.59
C HIS A 323 13.93 4.75 6.06
N PHE A 324 13.93 3.49 6.51
CA PHE A 324 13.99 3.16 7.94
C PHE A 324 15.07 2.16 8.30
N LEU A 325 15.49 1.34 7.33
CA LEU A 325 16.51 0.32 7.51
C LEU A 325 17.74 0.73 6.73
N ASP A 326 18.89 0.66 7.39
CA ASP A 326 20.19 0.86 6.75
C ASP A 326 20.47 -0.35 5.86
N GLY A 327 20.54 -0.10 4.55
CA GLY A 327 20.81 -1.14 3.56
C GLY A 327 22.25 -1.65 3.53
N SER A 328 23.16 -0.98 4.23
CA SER A 328 24.53 -1.46 4.38
C SER A 328 24.66 -2.53 5.48
N ASP A 329 23.67 -2.63 6.36
CA ASP A 329 23.63 -3.62 7.43
C ASP A 329 22.79 -4.84 7.02
N PRO A 330 23.40 -5.99 6.69
CA PRO A 330 22.68 -7.19 6.29
C PRO A 330 21.80 -7.76 7.41
N ASP A 331 22.09 -7.43 8.68
CA ASP A 331 21.30 -7.87 9.83
C ASP A 331 19.97 -7.11 9.95
N LEU A 332 19.84 -5.99 9.21
CA LEU A 332 18.62 -5.19 9.13
C LEU A 332 17.68 -5.58 7.98
N ALA A 333 18.10 -6.45 7.06
CA ALA A 333 17.29 -6.87 5.93
C ALA A 333 16.07 -7.73 6.35
N PRO A 334 14.94 -7.64 5.65
CA PRO A 334 13.82 -8.57 5.85
C PRO A 334 14.20 -9.98 5.39
N ASP A 335 13.45 -10.98 5.87
CA ASP A 335 13.58 -12.36 5.40
C ASP A 335 12.75 -12.60 4.13
N ILE A 336 11.60 -11.93 4.04
CA ILE A 336 10.68 -11.97 2.90
C ILE A 336 10.17 -10.54 2.62
N MET A 337 10.04 -10.18 1.34
CA MET A 337 9.43 -8.92 0.91
C MET A 337 8.38 -9.21 -0.16
N THR A 338 7.16 -8.69 -0.01
CA THR A 338 6.08 -8.83 -1.01
C THR A 338 5.95 -7.58 -1.86
N PHE A 339 5.66 -7.74 -3.15
CA PHE A 339 5.48 -6.63 -4.10
C PHE A 339 4.31 -6.90 -5.05
N ALA A 340 3.64 -5.85 -5.51
CA ALA A 340 2.59 -5.89 -6.53
C ALA A 340 2.36 -4.47 -7.09
N LYS A 341 1.10 -4.13 -7.42
CA LYS A 341 0.61 -2.79 -7.79
C LYS A 341 1.54 -2.10 -8.81
N GLY A 342 2.41 -1.22 -8.32
CA GLY A 342 3.33 -0.41 -9.13
C GLY A 342 4.25 -1.21 -10.03
N ILE A 343 4.54 -2.49 -9.73
CA ILE A 343 5.56 -3.29 -10.43
C ILE A 343 5.34 -3.43 -11.93
N ALA A 344 4.08 -3.43 -12.38
CA ALA A 344 3.71 -3.62 -13.78
C ALA A 344 2.70 -2.56 -14.28
N SER A 345 2.62 -1.40 -13.61
CA SER A 345 1.83 -0.23 -14.02
C SER A 345 0.43 -0.53 -14.57
N GLY A 346 -0.34 -1.35 -13.85
CA GLY A 346 -1.72 -1.71 -14.19
C GLY A 346 -1.93 -3.17 -14.61
N PHE A 347 -0.87 -3.89 -14.98
CA PHE A 347 -0.96 -5.30 -15.34
C PHE A 347 -0.92 -6.21 -14.10
N PRO A 348 -1.72 -7.30 -14.03
CA PRO A 348 -1.74 -8.18 -12.87
C PRO A 348 -0.40 -8.93 -12.71
N LEU A 349 0.46 -8.41 -11.83
CA LEU A 349 1.70 -9.03 -11.44
C LEU A 349 1.99 -8.72 -9.97
N SER A 350 2.40 -9.75 -9.26
CA SER A 350 2.92 -9.65 -7.90
C SER A 350 4.01 -10.68 -7.69
N GLY A 351 4.60 -10.66 -6.50
CA GLY A 351 5.48 -11.72 -6.08
C GLY A 351 6.04 -11.47 -4.70
N LEU A 352 6.90 -12.38 -4.28
CA LEU A 352 7.72 -12.24 -3.11
C LEU A 352 9.18 -12.50 -3.48
N ALA A 353 10.07 -11.72 -2.87
CA ALA A 353 11.49 -12.00 -2.83
C ALA A 353 11.85 -12.47 -1.41
N PHE A 354 12.67 -13.51 -1.28
CA PHE A 354 12.98 -14.11 0.02
C PHE A 354 14.39 -14.72 0.02
N LYS A 355 14.95 -14.94 1.22
CA LYS A 355 16.28 -15.52 1.37
C LYS A 355 16.31 -17.00 0.96
N SER A 356 17.30 -17.41 0.16
CA SER A 356 17.40 -18.77 -0.36
C SER A 356 17.50 -19.83 0.73
N ASN A 357 18.09 -19.50 1.88
CA ASN A 357 18.24 -20.43 3.00
C ASN A 357 16.92 -20.71 3.75
N LEU A 358 15.83 -20.00 3.44
CA LEU A 358 14.52 -20.27 4.03
C LEU A 358 13.84 -21.50 3.44
N VAL A 359 14.14 -21.83 2.18
CA VAL A 359 13.51 -22.95 1.47
C VAL A 359 14.55 -23.93 0.99
N ASP A 360 14.30 -25.19 1.27
CA ASP A 360 14.88 -26.33 0.59
C ASP A 360 13.73 -27.25 0.16
N ALA A 361 14.05 -28.32 -0.59
CA ALA A 361 13.04 -29.27 -1.06
C ALA A 361 12.34 -30.03 0.08
N ALA A 362 12.92 -30.07 1.29
CA ALA A 362 12.29 -30.70 2.45
C ALA A 362 11.26 -29.79 3.11
N LYS A 363 11.52 -28.48 3.15
CA LYS A 363 10.64 -27.47 3.74
C LYS A 363 9.52 -27.05 2.78
N LEU A 364 9.83 -26.90 1.49
CA LEU A 364 8.88 -26.48 0.46
C LEU A 364 8.97 -27.44 -0.75
N PRO A 365 8.24 -28.57 -0.73
CA PRO A 365 8.35 -29.60 -1.76
C PRO A 365 8.05 -29.07 -3.17
N PRO A 366 8.69 -29.60 -4.23
CA PRO A 366 8.37 -29.26 -5.61
C PRO A 366 6.87 -29.37 -5.89
N GLY A 367 6.29 -28.31 -6.46
CA GLY A 367 4.85 -28.22 -6.75
C GLY A 367 3.96 -27.69 -5.61
N SER A 368 4.50 -27.48 -4.40
CA SER A 368 3.72 -26.93 -3.27
C SER A 368 3.36 -25.45 -3.39
N VAL A 369 4.05 -24.72 -4.27
CA VAL A 369 3.80 -23.32 -4.61
C VAL A 369 3.72 -23.14 -6.12
N GLY A 370 2.91 -22.19 -6.54
CA GLY A 370 2.67 -21.92 -7.96
C GLY A 370 1.39 -21.13 -8.17
N GLY A 371 0.82 -21.29 -9.35
CA GLY A 371 -0.41 -20.65 -9.79
C GLY A 371 -0.45 -20.61 -11.30
N THR A 372 -1.65 -20.64 -11.88
CA THR A 372 -1.81 -20.69 -13.33
C THR A 372 -1.25 -19.45 -14.01
N TYR A 373 -1.53 -18.25 -13.50
CA TYR A 373 -1.15 -17.01 -14.21
C TYR A 373 0.11 -16.33 -13.69
N GLY A 374 0.69 -16.82 -12.58
CA GLY A 374 1.87 -16.23 -11.98
C GLY A 374 3.03 -16.17 -12.99
N GLY A 375 3.67 -15.01 -13.07
CA GLY A 375 4.71 -14.76 -14.08
C GLY A 375 4.16 -14.73 -15.50
N ASN A 376 2.98 -14.16 -15.74
CA ASN A 376 2.43 -14.00 -17.08
C ASN A 376 3.38 -13.20 -18.00
N ALA A 377 3.65 -13.69 -19.21
CA ALA A 377 4.62 -13.10 -20.13
C ALA A 377 4.33 -11.63 -20.49
N VAL A 378 3.07 -11.28 -20.72
CA VAL A 378 2.65 -9.90 -21.03
C VAL A 378 2.83 -8.99 -19.82
N CYS A 379 2.44 -9.46 -18.63
CA CYS A 379 2.62 -8.72 -17.39
C CYS A 379 4.12 -8.52 -17.07
N THR A 380 4.95 -9.51 -17.36
CA THR A 380 6.41 -9.43 -17.19
C THR A 380 7.04 -8.42 -18.16
N ALA A 381 6.61 -8.37 -19.43
CA ALA A 381 7.03 -7.35 -20.37
C ALA A 381 6.63 -5.93 -19.90
N ALA A 382 5.42 -5.78 -19.36
CA ALA A 382 4.99 -4.53 -18.74
C ALA A 382 5.89 -4.14 -17.56
N ALA A 383 6.23 -5.09 -16.69
CA ALA A 383 7.09 -4.86 -15.54
C ALA A 383 8.51 -4.44 -15.90
N ILE A 384 9.12 -5.07 -16.91
CA ILE A 384 10.42 -4.67 -17.45
C ILE A 384 10.36 -3.20 -17.91
N ALA A 385 9.38 -2.88 -18.76
CA ALA A 385 9.19 -1.53 -19.27
C ALA A 385 8.92 -0.50 -18.16
N THR A 386 8.18 -0.88 -17.11
CA THR A 386 7.94 -0.06 -15.92
C THR A 386 9.24 0.21 -15.16
N ILE A 387 10.03 -0.81 -14.84
CA ILE A 387 11.29 -0.63 -14.11
C ILE A 387 12.27 0.24 -14.92
N GLN A 388 12.39 -0.01 -16.23
CA GLN A 388 13.23 0.78 -17.12
C GLN A 388 12.79 2.25 -17.18
N ALA A 389 11.49 2.51 -17.35
CA ALA A 389 10.94 3.87 -17.33
C ALA A 389 11.24 4.59 -16.00
N ILE A 390 11.03 3.92 -14.86
CA ILE A 390 11.32 4.51 -13.54
C ILE A 390 12.80 4.89 -13.41
N LYS A 391 13.73 4.05 -13.89
CA LYS A 391 15.18 4.31 -13.87
C LYS A 391 15.56 5.46 -14.79
N GLU A 392 15.22 5.35 -16.06
CA GLU A 392 15.73 6.22 -17.13
C GLU A 392 15.11 7.61 -17.10
N GLU A 393 13.86 7.73 -16.64
CA GLU A 393 13.12 8.99 -16.59
C GLU A 393 13.24 9.68 -15.22
N GLY A 394 14.08 9.16 -14.31
CA GLY A 394 14.34 9.77 -13.00
C GLY A 394 13.10 9.83 -12.09
N MET A 395 12.18 8.87 -12.22
CA MET A 395 10.87 8.94 -11.56
C MET A 395 10.95 8.88 -10.03
N LEU A 396 11.99 8.26 -9.46
CA LEU A 396 12.21 8.24 -8.00
C LEU A 396 12.47 9.65 -7.45
N ALA A 397 13.40 10.38 -8.08
CA ALA A 397 13.71 11.76 -7.71
C ALA A 397 12.49 12.66 -7.93
N ASN A 398 11.74 12.43 -9.02
CA ASN A 398 10.49 13.14 -9.26
C ASN A 398 9.45 12.87 -8.16
N ALA A 399 9.22 11.61 -7.75
CA ALA A 399 8.28 11.28 -6.68
C ALA A 399 8.67 11.93 -5.35
N ALA A 400 9.96 11.97 -5.02
CA ALA A 400 10.45 12.70 -3.84
C ALA A 400 10.19 14.21 -3.95
N ALA A 401 10.54 14.83 -5.09
CA ALA A 401 10.40 16.27 -5.30
C ALA A 401 8.94 16.74 -5.38
N ARG A 402 8.05 15.95 -6.02
CA ARG A 402 6.61 16.26 -6.08
C ARG A 402 5.92 15.98 -4.76
N GLY A 403 6.35 14.95 -4.02
CA GLY A 403 5.92 14.71 -2.65
C GLY A 403 6.18 15.91 -1.75
N GLU A 404 7.41 16.43 -1.79
CA GLU A 404 7.77 17.63 -1.04
C GLU A 404 6.92 18.84 -1.45
N GLN A 405 6.78 19.09 -2.75
CA GLN A 405 5.94 20.18 -3.24
C GLN A 405 4.49 20.07 -2.72
N LEU A 406 3.92 18.87 -2.73
CA LEU A 406 2.55 18.63 -2.27
C LEU A 406 2.42 18.90 -0.77
N VAL A 407 3.33 18.37 0.06
CA VAL A 407 3.31 18.58 1.51
C VAL A 407 3.45 20.06 1.85
N GLN A 408 4.41 20.77 1.26
CA GLN A 408 4.58 22.20 1.49
C GLN A 408 3.36 23.02 1.06
N GLY A 409 2.74 22.65 -0.06
CA GLY A 409 1.50 23.27 -0.53
C GLY A 409 0.33 23.08 0.43
N LEU A 410 0.18 21.87 0.99
CA LEU A 410 -0.85 21.55 1.98
C LEU A 410 -0.60 22.28 3.31
N LEU A 411 0.64 22.32 3.78
CA LEU A 411 1.01 23.04 5.01
C LEU A 411 0.77 24.54 4.90
N ARG A 412 1.19 25.14 3.78
CA ARG A 412 0.92 26.56 3.49
C ARG A 412 -0.58 26.82 3.41
N GLY A 413 -1.32 26.00 2.67
CA GLY A 413 -2.77 26.12 2.53
C GLY A 413 -3.51 25.95 3.86
N ARG A 414 -3.03 25.08 4.75
CA ARG A 414 -3.55 24.92 6.12
C ARG A 414 -3.41 26.22 6.90
N ARG A 415 -2.23 26.86 6.88
CA ARG A 415 -1.96 28.12 7.59
C ARG A 415 -2.73 29.31 7.01
N GLU A 416 -2.64 29.53 5.70
CA GLU A 416 -3.24 30.71 5.04
C GLU A 416 -4.77 30.71 5.10
N ARG A 417 -5.39 29.54 5.26
CA ARG A 417 -6.85 29.38 5.30
C ARG A 417 -7.40 29.15 6.71
N GLY A 418 -6.57 29.19 7.75
CA GLY A 418 -7.01 28.97 9.14
C GLY A 418 -7.60 27.58 9.35
N LEU A 419 -7.01 26.53 8.77
CA LEU A 419 -7.50 25.14 8.82
C LEU A 419 -6.80 24.29 9.89
N GLU A 420 -6.13 24.92 10.86
CA GLU A 420 -5.39 24.23 11.92
C GLU A 420 -6.27 23.34 12.79
N ASP A 421 -7.51 23.76 13.04
CA ASP A 421 -8.53 23.01 13.81
C ASP A 421 -9.28 21.95 12.97
N VAL A 422 -9.04 21.92 11.66
CA VAL A 422 -9.70 21.01 10.70
C VAL A 422 -8.75 19.93 10.22
N ILE A 423 -7.47 20.26 10.02
CA ILE A 423 -6.43 19.36 9.56
C ILE A 423 -5.47 19.11 10.73
N ASP A 424 -5.53 17.92 11.31
CA ASP A 424 -4.72 17.53 12.46
C ASP A 424 -3.30 17.16 12.03
N ASP A 425 -3.16 16.46 10.90
CA ASP A 425 -1.86 15.95 10.45
C ASP A 425 -1.75 15.86 8.93
N ILE A 426 -0.53 16.12 8.44
CA ILE A 426 -0.12 15.93 7.04
C ILE A 426 1.17 15.11 7.08
N ARG A 427 1.14 13.91 6.53
CA ARG A 427 2.22 12.91 6.69
C ARG A 427 2.47 12.10 5.44
N GLY A 428 3.52 11.29 5.46
CA GLY A 428 3.86 10.35 4.40
C GLY A 428 5.24 10.58 3.80
N ARG A 429 5.51 9.88 2.69
CA ARG A 429 6.78 9.88 1.94
C ARG A 429 6.52 9.88 0.43
N GLY A 430 7.28 10.67 -0.33
CA GLY A 430 7.13 10.76 -1.78
C GLY A 430 5.69 11.09 -2.20
N LEU A 431 5.12 10.32 -3.13
CA LEU A 431 3.73 10.48 -3.58
C LEU A 431 2.76 9.50 -2.86
N MET A 432 3.06 9.18 -1.60
CA MET A 432 2.18 8.50 -0.66
C MET A 432 2.00 9.42 0.55
N ILE A 433 1.10 10.40 0.40
CA ILE A 433 0.82 11.45 1.36
C ILE A 433 -0.60 11.32 1.91
N GLY A 434 -0.74 11.36 3.23
CA GLY A 434 -2.02 11.35 3.95
C GLY A 434 -2.30 12.71 4.59
N VAL A 435 -3.59 13.07 4.60
CA VAL A 435 -4.11 14.23 5.35
C VAL A 435 -5.18 13.70 6.28
N GLU A 436 -5.02 13.98 7.57
CA GLU A 436 -5.97 13.61 8.60
C GLU A 436 -6.77 14.81 9.04
N PHE A 437 -8.10 14.64 9.06
CA PHE A 437 -9.04 15.68 9.42
C PHE A 437 -9.53 15.44 10.85
N GLY A 438 -9.46 16.49 11.67
CA GLY A 438 -9.88 16.46 13.05
C GLY A 438 -11.39 16.34 13.21
N ASN A 439 -11.80 15.92 14.40
CA ASN A 439 -13.21 15.80 14.75
C ASN A 439 -13.81 17.20 15.03
N VAL A 440 -14.45 17.79 14.02
CA VAL A 440 -15.24 19.05 14.14
C VAL A 440 -16.28 18.98 15.27
N ARG A 441 -16.69 17.77 15.72
CA ARG A 441 -17.67 17.58 16.80
C ARG A 441 -17.13 17.80 18.21
N ALA A 442 -15.84 17.58 18.50
CA ALA A 442 -15.32 17.74 19.87
C ALA A 442 -15.32 19.21 20.33
N ASN A 443 -15.15 20.15 19.39
CA ASN A 443 -15.12 21.58 19.71
C ASN A 443 -16.53 22.20 19.87
N CYS A 444 -17.59 21.55 19.37
CA CYS A 444 -18.96 22.01 19.59
C CYS A 444 -19.50 21.68 21.00
N GLU A 445 -19.08 20.57 21.61
CA GLU A 445 -19.57 20.15 22.93
C GLU A 445 -18.88 20.92 24.07
N LEU A 446 -17.60 21.27 23.92
CA LEU A 446 -16.88 22.11 24.89
C LEU A 446 -17.36 23.57 24.89
N GLY A 447 -17.80 24.10 23.74
CA GLY A 447 -18.39 25.44 23.63
C GLY A 447 -19.81 25.56 24.19
N GLN A 448 -20.54 24.45 24.34
CA GLN A 448 -21.88 24.42 24.94
C GLN A 448 -21.85 24.15 26.45
N ALA A 449 -20.81 23.48 26.97
CA ALA A 449 -20.61 23.31 28.40
C ALA A 449 -20.29 24.63 29.13
N GLY A 450 -19.67 25.59 28.44
CA GLY A 450 -19.35 26.93 28.98
C GLY A 450 -20.50 27.94 29.00
N LYS A 451 -21.69 27.61 28.45
CA LYS A 451 -22.85 28.52 28.38
C LYS A 451 -24.08 28.07 29.18
N LYS A 452 -24.06 26.90 29.82
CA LYS A 452 -25.13 26.46 30.74
C LYS A 452 -24.79 26.83 32.17
N GLY A 453 -24.81 28.13 32.46
CA GLY A 453 -24.51 28.66 33.78
C GLY A 453 -25.05 30.06 34.02
N GLN A 454 -26.21 30.43 33.45
CA GLN A 454 -26.96 31.65 33.82
C GLN A 454 -28.34 31.68 33.13
N GLY A 455 -29.43 31.62 33.92
CA GLY A 455 -30.83 31.96 33.58
C GLY A 455 -31.50 31.09 32.50
N ASP A 456 -32.76 30.69 32.55
CA ASP A 456 -33.88 31.06 33.41
C ASP A 456 -34.87 29.88 33.48
N LYS A 457 -35.62 29.88 34.57
CA LYS A 457 -36.80 29.06 34.81
C LYS A 457 -37.90 29.44 33.83
N GLU A 458 -38.62 28.46 33.28
CA GLU A 458 -40.09 28.41 33.13
C GLU A 458 -40.49 27.33 32.12
N GLY A 459 -41.64 26.67 32.36
CA GLY A 459 -42.45 26.13 31.26
C GLY A 459 -42.48 24.61 31.07
N GLU A 460 -43.23 23.98 31.97
CA GLU A 460 -43.90 22.69 31.95
C GLU A 460 -44.57 22.24 30.60
N ILE A 461 -44.89 20.92 30.52
CA ILE A 461 -45.82 20.21 29.59
C ILE A 461 -45.19 19.74 28.25
N GLY A 462 -45.26 18.50 27.76
CA GLY A 462 -45.92 17.26 28.17
C GLY A 462 -45.85 16.22 27.02
N ARG A 463 -45.50 14.98 27.38
CA ARG A 463 -45.91 13.65 26.83
C ARG A 463 -46.03 13.37 25.31
N SER A 464 -45.23 12.35 24.91
CA SER A 464 -45.57 11.14 24.13
C SER A 464 -46.16 11.26 22.72
N ARG A 465 -45.48 10.68 21.73
CA ARG A 465 -45.53 9.25 21.37
C ARG A 465 -44.30 8.84 20.59
#